data_AF-A0A7V3AB63-F1
#
_entry.id   AF-A0A7V3AB63-F1
#
_cell.length_a   1.000
_cell.length_b   1.000
_cell.length_c   1.000
_cell.angle_alpha   90.00
_cell.angle_beta   90.00
_cell.angle_gamma   90.00
#
_symmetry.space_group_name_H-M   'P 1'
#
loop_
_entity.id
_entity.type
_entity.pdbx_description
1 polymer ?
#
loop_
_entity_poly.entity_id
_entity_poly.type
_entity_poly.pdbx_seq_one_letter_code
_entity_poly.pdbx_strand_id
1 'polypeptide(L)'
;MPSIRELLNGHVTLEVECLDRLYLNGYIGPLATSGGLVTFMREQLGKPVPSPVVLGQITERFREAVKALAERDQIPVHRFEHKERKDDVANRIRQQRGVRDEIVFIGIAQEKAQAFQGKKINGQFEFTRDKT
;
A
#
# COMPACT_ATOMS: atom_id res chain seq x y z
N MET A 1 -18.61 13.23 -42.56
CA MET A 1 -19.22 12.24 -41.63
C MET A 1 -18.99 12.76 -40.23
N PRO A 2 -20.06 12.98 -39.43
CA PRO A 2 -19.87 13.42 -38.06
C PRO A 2 -19.14 12.33 -37.28
N SER A 3 -18.22 12.74 -36.42
CA SER A 3 -17.53 11.81 -35.52
C SER A 3 -18.48 11.35 -34.41
N ILE A 4 -18.22 10.18 -33.82
CA ILE A 4 -18.98 9.66 -32.66
C ILE A 4 -19.04 10.72 -31.54
N ARG A 5 -17.98 11.51 -31.38
CA ARG A 5 -17.90 12.58 -30.38
C ARG A 5 -18.86 13.74 -30.67
N GLU A 6 -19.00 14.15 -31.93
CA GLU A 6 -19.94 15.21 -32.33
C GLU A 6 -21.40 14.78 -32.19
N LEU A 7 -21.69 13.50 -32.44
CA LEU A 7 -23.02 12.92 -32.21
C LEU A 7 -23.38 12.86 -30.72
N LEU A 8 -22.42 12.66 -29.82
CA LEU A 8 -22.67 12.55 -28.38
C LEU A 8 -22.72 13.90 -27.65
N ASN A 9 -22.16 14.97 -28.24
CA ASN A 9 -21.99 16.28 -27.59
C ASN A 9 -23.30 17.00 -27.21
N GLY A 10 -24.44 16.57 -27.76
CA GLY A 10 -25.79 17.06 -27.40
C GLY A 10 -26.66 16.05 -26.63
N HIS A 11 -26.16 14.84 -26.40
CA HIS A 11 -26.90 13.74 -25.76
C HIS A 11 -26.32 13.29 -24.41
N VAL A 12 -25.10 13.71 -24.10
CA VAL A 12 -24.51 13.51 -22.77
C VAL A 12 -24.94 14.67 -21.86
N THR A 13 -25.83 14.39 -20.91
CA THR A 13 -26.33 15.38 -19.94
C THR A 13 -25.43 15.51 -18.71
N LEU A 14 -24.52 14.57 -18.48
CA LEU A 14 -23.55 14.57 -17.39
C LEU A 14 -22.33 13.72 -17.76
N GLU A 15 -21.14 14.31 -17.60
CA GLU A 15 -19.86 13.61 -17.62
C GLU A 15 -19.22 13.76 -16.22
N VAL A 16 -18.81 12.65 -15.63
CA VAL A 16 -18.13 12.62 -14.33
C VAL A 16 -16.75 12.01 -14.53
N GLU A 17 -15.72 12.82 -14.38
CA GLU A 17 -14.35 12.34 -14.32
C GLU A 17 -13.98 12.07 -12.86
N CYS A 18 -13.57 10.83 -12.57
CA CYS A 18 -13.05 10.45 -11.28
C CYS A 18 -11.74 9.67 -11.42
N LEU A 19 -10.89 9.78 -10.42
CA LEU A 19 -9.72 8.93 -10.30
C LEU A 19 -10.19 7.54 -9.88
N ASP A 20 -10.14 6.58 -10.81
CA ASP A 20 -10.47 5.18 -10.51
C ASP A 20 -9.40 4.53 -9.63
N ARG A 21 -8.11 4.74 -9.94
CA ARG A 21 -6.97 4.15 -9.23
C ARG A 21 -5.78 5.09 -9.17
N LEU A 22 -5.18 5.20 -7.98
CA LEU A 22 -3.91 5.91 -7.77
C LEU A 22 -2.84 4.91 -7.31
N TYR A 23 -1.74 4.83 -8.04
CA TYR A 23 -0.56 4.06 -7.64
C TYR A 23 0.52 5.01 -7.14
N LEU A 24 0.87 4.92 -5.85
CA LEU A 24 1.96 5.69 -5.26
C LEU A 24 3.22 4.82 -5.14
N ASN A 25 4.02 4.78 -6.20
CA ASN A 25 5.32 4.11 -6.18
C ASN A 25 6.39 5.09 -5.71
N GLY A 26 6.74 5.03 -4.42
CA GLY A 26 7.83 5.84 -3.86
C GLY A 26 9.21 5.24 -4.17
N TYR A 27 10.11 6.04 -4.72
CA TYR A 27 11.52 5.67 -4.87
C TYR A 27 12.39 6.50 -3.93
N ILE A 28 13.10 5.81 -3.02
CA ILE A 28 14.07 6.42 -2.13
C ILE A 28 15.43 5.81 -2.45
N GLY A 29 16.21 6.50 -3.29
CA GLY A 29 17.49 6.00 -3.81
C GLY A 29 18.43 5.45 -2.74
N PRO A 30 18.67 6.16 -1.62
CA PRO A 30 19.50 5.65 -0.54
C PRO A 30 19.02 4.30 0.04
N LEU A 31 17.70 4.08 0.12
CA LEU A 31 17.13 2.82 0.64
C LEU A 31 17.10 1.69 -0.38
N ALA A 32 17.52 1.94 -1.64
CA ALA A 32 17.55 0.92 -2.67
C ALA A 32 18.72 -0.06 -2.53
N THR A 33 19.70 0.24 -1.66
CA THR A 33 20.91 -0.57 -1.44
C THR A 33 20.99 -1.09 0.00
N SER A 34 21.68 -2.21 0.21
CA SER A 34 21.90 -2.78 1.55
C SER A 34 22.71 -1.83 2.45
N GLY A 35 23.73 -1.17 1.90
CA GLY A 35 24.52 -0.17 2.61
C GLY A 35 23.67 1.01 3.09
N GLY A 36 22.88 1.60 2.21
CA GLY A 36 22.03 2.73 2.59
C GLY A 36 20.89 2.35 3.54
N LEU A 37 20.39 1.10 3.48
CA LEU A 37 19.48 0.56 4.50
C LEU A 37 20.14 0.49 5.88
N VAL A 38 21.39 0.02 5.96
CA VAL A 38 22.16 -0.03 7.22
C VAL A 38 22.41 1.37 7.76
N THR A 39 22.81 2.31 6.90
CA THR A 39 23.02 3.72 7.27
C THR A 39 21.72 4.33 7.82
N PHE A 40 20.59 4.10 7.14
CA PHE A 40 19.29 4.57 7.61
C PHE A 40 18.94 4.04 9.01
N MET A 41 19.13 2.74 9.26
CA MET A 41 18.86 2.18 10.59
C MET A 41 19.75 2.77 11.67
N ARG A 42 21.02 2.99 11.37
CA ARG A 42 21.99 3.51 12.35
C ARG A 42 21.76 4.99 12.63
N GLU A 43 21.70 5.80 11.58
CA GLU A 43 21.73 7.25 11.69
C GLU A 43 20.32 7.84 11.87
N GLN A 44 19.34 7.36 11.10
CA GLN A 44 17.99 7.94 11.12
C GLN A 44 17.10 7.29 12.18
N LEU A 45 17.25 5.98 12.40
CA LEU A 45 16.49 5.27 13.46
C LEU A 45 17.25 5.15 14.78
N GLY A 46 18.50 5.63 14.83
CA GLY A 46 19.34 5.60 16.04
C GLY A 46 19.63 4.19 16.56
N LYS A 47 19.57 3.16 15.69
CA LYS A 47 19.78 1.76 16.10
C LYS A 47 21.24 1.37 15.93
N PRO A 48 22.00 1.14 17.02
CA PRO A 48 23.42 0.81 16.91
C PRO A 48 23.66 -0.51 16.13
N VAL A 49 22.72 -1.45 16.27
CA VAL A 49 22.71 -2.71 15.53
C VAL A 49 21.61 -2.67 14.46
N PRO A 50 21.96 -2.69 13.16
CA PRO A 50 21.00 -2.70 12.06
C PRO A 50 20.41 -4.10 11.88
N SER A 51 19.52 -4.51 12.78
CA SER A 51 18.87 -5.83 12.76
C SER A 51 17.61 -5.81 11.89
N PRO A 52 17.27 -6.89 11.16
CA PRO A 52 16.01 -7.02 10.42
C PRO A 52 14.77 -6.83 11.29
N VAL A 53 14.88 -7.10 12.59
CA VAL A 53 13.79 -6.89 13.58
C VAL A 53 13.32 -5.42 13.57
N VAL A 54 14.22 -4.47 13.33
CA VAL A 54 13.88 -3.05 13.25
C VAL A 54 12.89 -2.77 12.12
N LEU A 55 13.05 -3.43 10.97
CA LEU A 55 12.11 -3.33 9.85
C LEU A 55 10.76 -3.94 10.19
N GLY A 56 10.77 -5.09 10.86
CA GLY A 56 9.55 -5.72 11.37
C GLY A 56 8.77 -4.77 12.29
N GLN A 57 9.44 -4.10 13.23
CA GLN A 57 8.83 -3.13 14.14
C GLN A 57 8.21 -1.93 13.41
N ILE A 58 8.85 -1.42 12.36
CA ILE A 58 8.28 -0.32 11.56
C ILE A 58 7.01 -0.78 10.86
N THR A 59 7.05 -1.96 10.24
CA THR A 59 5.89 -2.56 9.56
C THR A 59 4.74 -2.80 10.52
N GLU A 60 5.01 -3.39 11.69
CA GLU A 60 3.97 -3.63 12.69
C GLU A 60 3.37 -2.33 13.21
N ARG A 61 4.19 -1.32 13.53
CA ARG A 61 3.68 0.00 13.94
C ARG A 61 2.75 0.62 12.90
N PHE A 62 3.09 0.49 11.61
CA PHE A 62 2.21 0.95 10.54
C PHE A 62 0.89 0.16 10.51
N ARG A 63 0.96 -1.17 10.61
CA ARG A 63 -0.25 -2.03 10.65
C ARG A 63 -1.14 -1.70 11.84
N GLU A 64 -0.57 -1.46 13.01
CA GLU A 64 -1.28 -1.04 14.21
C GLU A 64 -1.94 0.33 14.04
N ALA A 65 -1.24 1.30 13.44
CA ALA A 65 -1.81 2.62 13.15
C ALA A 65 -3.01 2.53 12.20
N VAL A 66 -2.94 1.68 11.16
CA VAL A 66 -4.06 1.44 10.24
C VAL A 66 -5.23 0.76 10.95
N LYS A 67 -4.98 -0.21 11.83
CA LYS A 67 -6.04 -0.84 12.65
C LYS A 67 -6.69 0.16 13.59
N ALA A 68 -5.90 0.97 14.30
CA ALA A 68 -6.40 2.00 15.21
C ALA A 68 -7.23 3.06 14.47
N LEU A 69 -6.80 3.45 13.26
CA LEU A 69 -7.59 4.29 12.34
C LEU A 69 -8.93 3.64 12.01
N ALA A 70 -8.91 2.36 11.62
CA ALA A 70 -10.12 1.62 11.26
C ALA A 70 -11.11 1.50 12.42
N GLU A 71 -10.60 1.23 13.63
CA GLU A 71 -11.42 1.13 14.84
C GLU A 71 -12.02 2.48 15.23
N ARG A 72 -11.20 3.54 15.24
CA ARG A 72 -11.63 4.90 15.61
C ARG A 72 -12.72 5.43 14.69
N ASP A 73 -12.54 5.24 13.38
CA ASP A 73 -13.43 5.79 12.35
C ASP A 73 -14.48 4.77 11.88
N GLN A 74 -14.59 3.62 12.59
CA GLN A 74 -15.52 2.53 12.31
C GLN A 74 -15.50 2.05 10.84
N ILE A 75 -14.30 1.99 10.26
CA ILE A 75 -14.08 1.60 8.87
C ILE A 75 -14.09 0.06 8.77
N PRO A 76 -14.92 -0.54 7.91
CA PRO A 76 -14.91 -1.98 7.69
C PRO A 76 -13.55 -2.45 7.17
N VAL A 77 -13.02 -3.51 7.77
CA VAL A 77 -11.81 -4.19 7.32
C VAL A 77 -12.20 -5.51 6.67
N HIS A 78 -11.95 -5.66 5.38
CA HIS A 78 -12.23 -6.88 4.62
C HIS A 78 -10.93 -7.63 4.32
N ARG A 79 -10.82 -8.89 4.75
CA ARG A 79 -9.71 -9.76 4.37
C ARG A 79 -10.10 -10.50 3.09
N PHE A 80 -9.32 -10.30 2.03
CA PHE A 80 -9.61 -10.90 0.75
C PHE A 80 -9.27 -12.39 0.72
N GLU A 81 -10.19 -13.17 0.17
CA GLU A 81 -9.98 -14.59 -0.11
C GLU A 81 -9.20 -14.80 -1.42
N HIS A 82 -8.63 -16.00 -1.59
CA HIS A 82 -7.91 -16.32 -2.82
C HIS A 82 -8.85 -16.22 -4.05
N LYS A 83 -8.41 -15.48 -5.08
CA LYS A 83 -9.19 -15.16 -6.30
C LYS A 83 -10.44 -14.31 -6.08
N GLU A 84 -10.66 -13.75 -4.89
CA GLU A 84 -11.74 -12.81 -4.67
C GLU A 84 -11.50 -11.52 -5.47
N ARG A 85 -12.50 -11.08 -6.24
CA ARG A 85 -12.39 -9.88 -7.06
C ARG A 85 -12.56 -8.64 -6.19
N LYS A 86 -11.46 -7.88 -6.06
CA LYS A 86 -11.40 -6.65 -5.26
C LYS A 86 -12.48 -5.63 -5.67
N ASP A 87 -12.69 -5.44 -6.97
CA ASP A 87 -13.68 -4.49 -7.50
C ASP A 87 -15.12 -4.86 -7.11
N ASP A 88 -15.48 -6.15 -7.15
CA ASP A 88 -16.82 -6.63 -6.83
C ASP A 88 -17.12 -6.43 -5.33
N VAL A 89 -16.14 -6.71 -4.47
CA VAL A 89 -16.21 -6.44 -3.03
C VAL A 89 -16.32 -4.96 -2.75
N ALA A 90 -15.48 -4.13 -3.38
CA ALA A 90 -15.49 -2.68 -3.20
C ALA A 90 -16.85 -2.08 -3.59
N ASN A 91 -17.40 -2.47 -4.74
CA ASN A 91 -18.71 -2.02 -5.21
C ASN A 91 -19.84 -2.43 -4.25
N ARG A 92 -19.83 -3.68 -3.77
CA ARG A 92 -20.80 -4.17 -2.79
C ARG A 92 -20.76 -3.36 -1.49
N ILE A 93 -19.57 -3.14 -0.92
CA ILE A 93 -19.44 -2.40 0.33
C ILE A 93 -19.82 -0.92 0.13
N ARG A 94 -19.42 -0.30 -0.99
CA ARG A 94 -19.78 1.08 -1.32
C ARG A 94 -21.28 1.29 -1.42
N GLN A 95 -22.02 0.34 -2.00
CA GLN A 95 -23.49 0.39 -2.05
C GLN A 95 -24.12 0.30 -0.66
N GLN A 96 -23.51 -0.44 0.27
CA GLN A 96 -23.99 -0.63 1.63
C GLN A 96 -23.59 0.54 2.56
N ARG A 97 -22.47 1.21 2.27
CA ARG A 97 -21.91 2.28 3.09
C ARG A 97 -21.85 3.59 2.31
N GLY A 98 -22.93 4.38 2.40
CA GLY A 98 -23.10 5.68 1.74
C GLY A 98 -22.31 6.83 2.38
N VAL A 99 -21.06 6.61 2.78
CA VAL A 99 -20.19 7.67 3.29
C VAL A 99 -19.68 8.55 2.14
N ARG A 100 -19.40 9.82 2.43
CA ARG A 100 -18.90 10.80 1.47
C ARG A 100 -17.59 11.39 1.99
N ASP A 101 -16.60 11.52 1.11
CA ASP A 101 -15.28 12.08 1.44
C ASP A 101 -14.54 11.31 2.57
N GLU A 102 -14.86 10.02 2.70
CA GLU A 102 -14.33 9.12 3.72
C GLU A 102 -13.80 7.80 3.11
N ILE A 103 -13.03 7.05 3.90
CA ILE A 103 -12.57 5.72 3.52
C ILE A 103 -13.76 4.76 3.55
N VAL A 104 -14.15 4.21 2.39
CA VAL A 104 -15.26 3.25 2.28
C VAL A 104 -14.98 1.95 3.03
N PHE A 105 -13.79 1.37 2.86
CA PHE A 105 -13.33 0.18 3.58
C PHE A 105 -11.80 0.05 3.45
N ILE A 106 -11.21 -0.80 4.29
CA ILE A 106 -9.80 -1.19 4.20
C ILE A 106 -9.74 -2.66 3.78
N GLY A 107 -9.04 -2.94 2.68
CA GLY A 107 -8.84 -4.29 2.18
C GLY A 107 -7.48 -4.87 2.60
N ILE A 108 -7.46 -6.10 3.12
CA ILE A 108 -6.24 -6.85 3.42
C ILE A 108 -6.08 -7.95 2.38
N ALA A 109 -5.04 -7.84 1.54
CA ALA A 109 -4.66 -8.86 0.57
C ALA A 109 -3.20 -9.27 0.78
N GLN A 110 -2.89 -10.54 0.48
CA GLN A 110 -1.51 -11.00 0.43
C GLN A 110 -0.95 -10.78 -0.97
N GLU A 111 0.07 -9.94 -1.08
CA GLU A 111 0.78 -9.71 -2.33
C GLU A 111 2.23 -10.17 -2.20
N LYS A 112 2.79 -10.63 -3.32
CA LYS A 112 4.23 -10.94 -3.40
C LYS A 112 4.98 -9.63 -3.58
N ALA A 113 5.87 -9.32 -2.65
CA ALA A 113 6.74 -8.15 -2.73
C ALA A 113 8.20 -8.57 -2.62
N GLN A 114 9.07 -7.91 -3.39
CA GLN A 114 10.52 -8.04 -3.22
C GLN A 114 10.96 -7.19 -2.02
N ALA A 115 11.60 -7.81 -1.04
CA ALA A 115 12.07 -7.14 0.16
C ALA A 115 13.54 -7.49 0.44
N PHE A 116 14.17 -6.70 1.31
CA PHE A 116 15.48 -7.07 1.85
C PHE A 116 15.33 -8.21 2.85
N GLN A 117 16.15 -9.23 2.68
CA GLN A 117 16.33 -10.30 3.65
C GLN A 117 17.62 -10.04 4.43
N GLY A 118 17.60 -10.22 5.74
CA GLY A 118 18.80 -10.08 6.57
C GLY A 118 19.24 -11.40 7.18
N LYS A 119 20.54 -11.68 7.14
CA LYS A 119 21.17 -12.86 7.74
C LYS A 119 22.26 -12.43 8.71
N LYS A 120 22.43 -13.16 9.80
CA LYS A 120 23.51 -12.92 10.76
C LYS A 120 24.76 -13.68 10.32
N ILE A 121 25.84 -12.97 10.02
CA ILE A 121 27.14 -13.53 9.59
C ILE A 121 28.22 -12.88 10.46
N ASN A 122 29.06 -13.71 11.10
CA ASN A 122 30.19 -13.26 11.93
C ASN A 122 29.83 -12.16 12.97
N GLY A 123 28.64 -12.26 13.57
CA GLY A 123 28.16 -11.30 14.57
C GLY A 123 27.54 -10.01 14.00
N GLN A 124 27.54 -9.82 12.68
CA GLN A 124 26.92 -8.70 11.98
C GLN A 124 25.70 -9.14 11.17
N PHE A 125 24.83 -8.20 10.80
CA PHE A 125 23.69 -8.47 9.93
C PHE A 125 23.99 -7.98 8.52
N GLU A 126 23.96 -8.89 7.56
CA GLU A 126 24.07 -8.60 6.14
C GLU A 126 22.69 -8.63 5.48
N PHE A 127 22.41 -7.64 4.64
CA PHE A 127 21.14 -7.54 3.92
C PHE A 127 21.35 -7.84 2.44
N THR A 128 20.56 -8.76 1.91
CA THR A 128 20.48 -9.08 0.49
C THR A 128 19.07 -8.82 0.02
N ARG A 129 18.93 -8.09 -1.09
CA ARG A 129 17.65 -8.00 -1.80
C ARG A 129 17.55 -9.22 -2.70
N ASP A 130 16.41 -9.91 -2.70
CA ASP A 130 16.18 -10.98 -3.67
C ASP A 130 16.45 -10.41 -5.08
N LYS A 131 17.43 -10.99 -5.76
CA LYS A 131 17.62 -10.79 -7.20
C LYS A 131 16.64 -11.74 -7.89
N THR A 132 15.97 -11.17 -8.87
CA THR A 132 15.07 -11.78 -9.86
C THR A 132 15.10 -13.30 -9.94
#